data_AF-A0A6I9NIE4-F1
#
_entry.id   AF-A0A6I9NIE4-F1
#
_cell.length_a   1.000
_cell.length_b   1.000
_cell.length_c   1.000
_cell.angle_alpha   90.00
_cell.angle_beta   90.00
_cell.angle_gamma   90.00
#
_symmetry.space_group_name_H-M   'P 1'
#
loop_
_entity.id
_entity.type
_entity.pdbx_description
1 polymer ?
#
loop_
_entity_poly.entity_id
_entity_poly.type
_entity_poly.pdbx_seq_one_letter_code
_entity_poly.pdbx_strand_id
1 'polypeptide(L)'
;MPTHPQRPLVLKTGVQFTVKLRFLVKLQEFNYQLKVKAMFDKDVTEKKGFRKFNILGTNTKVMNMEESNGSLAAEFRHLQLKEQKVAGNRTNEGPLDPSQRSCHSLTFWSELHAQTSSGLNIETRGDVSAVLCVIC
;
A
#
# COMPACT_ATOMS: atom_id res chain seq x y z
N MET A 1 -7.54 7.16 8.44
CA MET A 1 -8.83 6.57 8.88
C MET A 1 -9.90 7.64 8.87
N PRO A 2 -11.12 7.39 8.37
CA PRO A 2 -12.22 8.35 8.47
C PRO A 2 -12.51 8.77 9.92
N THR A 3 -12.19 7.89 10.88
CA THR A 3 -12.41 8.08 12.31
C THR A 3 -11.31 8.89 13.03
N HIS A 4 -10.14 9.10 12.41
CA HIS A 4 -9.01 9.83 13.03
C HIS A 4 -8.21 10.64 12.00
N PRO A 5 -8.72 11.80 11.53
CA PRO A 5 -8.03 12.63 10.54
C PRO A 5 -6.72 13.24 11.06
N GLN A 6 -6.57 13.42 12.38
CA GLN A 6 -5.37 14.01 13.00
C GLN A 6 -4.16 13.06 13.07
N ARG A 7 -4.34 11.76 12.79
CA ARG A 7 -3.26 10.76 12.85
C ARG A 7 -3.25 9.89 11.58
N PRO A 8 -2.89 10.47 10.42
CA PRO A 8 -3.03 9.80 9.12
C PRO A 8 -2.09 8.60 8.93
N LEU A 9 -0.95 8.57 9.62
CA LEU A 9 0.03 7.48 9.58
C LEU A 9 -0.27 6.35 10.59
N VAL A 10 -1.36 6.46 11.34
CA VAL A 10 -1.77 5.44 12.32
C VAL A 10 -2.94 4.65 11.75
N LEU A 11 -2.79 3.33 11.62
CA LEU A 11 -3.82 2.41 11.16
C LEU A 11 -4.26 1.47 12.28
N LYS A 12 -5.56 1.25 12.40
CA LYS A 12 -6.12 0.25 13.31
C LYS A 12 -6.55 -1.00 12.55
N THR A 13 -6.20 -2.18 13.06
CA THR A 13 -6.66 -3.45 12.46
C THR A 13 -8.19 -3.56 12.45
N GLY A 14 -8.75 -4.16 11.39
CA GLY A 14 -10.20 -4.27 11.19
C GLY A 14 -10.92 -2.95 10.85
N VAL A 15 -10.25 -1.80 10.96
CA VAL A 15 -10.81 -0.50 10.58
C VAL A 15 -10.48 -0.17 9.14
N GLN A 16 -11.44 0.39 8.42
CA GLN A 16 -11.24 0.84 7.04
C GLN A 16 -10.38 2.10 6.99
N PHE A 17 -9.45 2.13 6.05
CA PHE A 17 -8.66 3.30 5.71
C PHE A 17 -8.69 3.57 4.21
N THR A 18 -8.32 4.81 3.87
CA THR A 18 -8.26 5.30 2.50
C THR A 18 -6.88 5.82 2.23
N VAL A 19 -6.34 5.53 1.04
CA VAL A 19 -5.08 6.10 0.56
C VAL A 19 -5.30 6.61 -0.86
N LYS A 20 -4.80 7.80 -1.15
CA LYS A 20 -4.82 8.38 -2.49
C LYS A 20 -3.39 8.54 -2.98
N LEU A 21 -3.08 7.93 -4.11
CA LEU A 21 -1.85 8.16 -4.84
C LEU A 21 -2.11 9.10 -5.99
N ARG A 22 -1.15 9.97 -6.26
CA ARG A 22 -1.20 10.91 -7.37
C ARG A 22 0.12 10.87 -8.10
N PHE A 23 0.06 10.61 -9.40
CA PHE A 23 1.19 10.78 -10.28
C PHE A 23 1.28 12.27 -10.65
N LEU A 24 2.43 12.87 -10.37
CA LEU A 24 2.60 14.33 -10.50
C LEU A 24 2.69 14.78 -11.96
N VAL A 25 3.18 13.91 -12.84
CA VAL A 25 3.25 14.17 -14.28
C VAL A 25 1.90 13.89 -14.92
N LYS A 26 1.37 14.86 -15.66
CA LYS A 26 0.07 14.73 -16.34
C LYS A 26 0.31 14.40 -17.81
N LEU A 27 0.24 13.12 -18.15
CA LEU A 27 0.30 12.63 -19.52
C LEU A 27 -0.97 11.86 -19.83
N GLN A 28 -1.68 12.28 -20.88
CA GLN A 28 -2.96 11.67 -21.25
C GLN A 28 -2.76 10.23 -21.74
N GLU A 29 -1.59 9.92 -22.28
CA GLU A 29 -1.18 8.58 -22.74
C GLU A 29 -1.12 7.56 -21.59
N PHE A 30 -0.95 8.01 -20.35
CA PHE A 30 -0.88 7.13 -19.17
C PHE A 30 -2.23 6.91 -18.51
N ASN A 31 -3.29 7.60 -18.96
CA ASN A 31 -4.63 7.41 -18.42
C ASN A 31 -5.08 5.96 -18.65
N TYR A 32 -5.50 5.28 -17.58
CA TYR A 32 -5.87 3.86 -17.59
C TYR A 32 -4.75 2.85 -17.93
N GLN A 33 -3.49 3.28 -18.09
CA GLN A 33 -2.36 2.38 -18.39
C GLN A 33 -1.57 1.97 -17.16
N LEU A 34 -1.58 2.80 -16.11
CA LEU A 34 -0.74 2.60 -14.93
C LEU A 34 -1.49 1.82 -13.84
N LYS A 35 -1.11 0.56 -13.66
CA LYS A 35 -1.72 -0.31 -12.64
C LYS A 35 -0.92 -0.25 -11.36
N VAL A 36 -1.61 -0.02 -10.25
CA VAL A 36 -1.02 0.11 -8.91
C VAL A 36 -1.53 -1.00 -8.02
N LYS A 37 -0.63 -1.61 -7.25
CA LYS A 37 -0.92 -2.63 -6.26
C LYS A 37 -0.35 -2.22 -4.90
N ALA A 38 -1.22 -2.19 -3.89
CA ALA A 38 -0.87 -1.97 -2.50
C ALA A 38 -0.39 -3.28 -1.86
N MET A 39 0.74 -3.23 -1.18
CA MET A 39 1.38 -4.34 -0.48
C MET A 39 1.86 -3.87 0.89
N PHE A 40 1.80 -4.76 1.88
CA PHE A 40 2.30 -4.48 3.22
C PHE A 40 3.57 -5.28 3.47
N ASP A 41 4.60 -4.65 4.03
CA ASP A 41 5.87 -5.27 4.43
C ASP A 41 6.56 -6.09 3.31
N LYS A 42 6.52 -5.60 2.06
CA LYS A 42 7.02 -6.29 0.84
C LYS A 42 8.46 -6.82 0.99
N ASP A 43 9.35 -6.04 1.61
CA ASP A 43 10.78 -6.33 1.72
C ASP A 43 11.25 -6.63 3.16
N VAL A 44 10.31 -6.82 4.10
CA VAL A 44 10.65 -7.21 5.47
C VAL A 44 10.96 -8.70 5.46
N THR A 45 12.25 -9.03 5.37
CA THR A 45 12.77 -10.38 5.55
C THR A 45 12.19 -10.99 6.82
N GLU A 46 11.81 -12.27 6.79
CA GLU A 46 11.15 -12.98 7.90
C GLU A 46 11.98 -12.98 9.18
N LYS A 47 12.01 -11.85 9.87
CA LYS A 47 12.60 -11.72 11.18
C LYS A 47 11.63 -12.36 12.16
N LYS A 48 12.10 -13.38 12.88
CA LYS A 48 11.36 -14.01 13.98
C LYS A 48 10.84 -12.90 14.92
N GLY A 49 9.55 -12.96 15.24
CA GLY A 49 8.88 -12.01 16.13
C GLY A 49 8.14 -10.84 15.46
N PHE A 50 8.23 -10.64 14.14
CA PHE A 50 7.45 -9.58 13.46
C PHE A 50 6.01 -10.02 13.17
N ARG A 51 5.05 -9.18 13.57
CA ARG A 51 3.64 -9.36 13.23
C ARG A 51 3.44 -9.06 11.75
N LYS A 52 2.81 -9.97 11.02
CA LYS A 52 2.47 -9.78 9.60
C LYS A 52 1.01 -9.35 9.46
N PHE A 53 0.74 -8.47 8.51
CA PHE A 53 -0.61 -8.00 8.21
C PHE A 53 -0.96 -8.25 6.75
N ASN A 54 -2.20 -8.68 6.52
CA ASN A 54 -2.77 -8.79 5.19
C ASN A 54 -3.69 -7.60 4.92
N ILE A 55 -3.61 -7.07 3.70
CA ILE A 55 -4.54 -6.06 3.20
C ILE A 55 -5.78 -6.80 2.68
N LEU A 56 -6.93 -6.47 3.24
CA LEU A 56 -8.25 -6.89 2.76
C LEU A 56 -8.90 -5.76 1.94
N GLY A 57 -9.72 -6.16 0.97
CA GLY A 57 -10.38 -5.24 0.03
C GLY A 57 -9.65 -5.16 -1.31
N THR A 58 -9.99 -4.14 -2.10
CA THR A 58 -9.43 -3.93 -3.45
C THR A 58 -8.05 -3.30 -3.36
N ASN A 59 -7.01 -4.13 -3.24
CA ASN A 59 -5.61 -3.68 -3.13
C ASN A 59 -4.95 -3.35 -4.47
N THR A 60 -5.65 -3.50 -5.60
CA THR A 60 -5.13 -3.21 -6.94
C THR A 60 -6.07 -2.24 -7.64
N LYS A 61 -5.53 -1.17 -8.20
CA LYS A 61 -6.31 -0.14 -8.89
C LYS A 61 -5.53 0.45 -10.05
N VAL A 62 -6.23 0.75 -11.14
CA VAL A 62 -5.65 1.47 -12.28
C VAL A 62 -5.77 2.97 -12.02
N MET A 63 -4.69 3.73 -12.21
CA MET A 63 -4.77 5.18 -12.09
C MET A 63 -5.53 5.77 -13.27
N ASN A 64 -6.35 6.78 -12.97
CA ASN A 64 -7.13 7.50 -13.97
C ASN A 64 -7.16 9.01 -13.65
N MET A 65 -7.56 9.80 -14.63
CA MET A 65 -7.67 11.26 -14.49
C MET A 65 -9.02 11.73 -13.90
N GLU A 66 -10.04 10.86 -13.91
CA GLU A 66 -11.40 11.17 -13.45
C GLU A 66 -11.49 11.31 -11.93
N GLU A 67 -10.69 10.53 -11.19
CA GLU A 67 -10.68 10.51 -9.72
C GLU A 67 -10.04 11.76 -9.06
N SER A 68 -9.40 12.65 -9.82
CA SER A 68 -8.71 13.79 -9.21
C SER A 68 -8.56 15.04 -10.08
N ASN A 69 -9.66 15.73 -10.40
CA ASN A 69 -9.64 17.08 -11.02
C ASN A 69 -8.64 17.19 -12.20
N GLY A 70 -8.55 16.15 -13.04
CA GLY A 70 -7.62 16.10 -14.18
C GLY A 70 -6.15 15.82 -13.80
N SER A 71 -5.86 15.15 -12.69
CA SER A 71 -4.57 14.48 -12.43
C SER A 71 -4.72 12.97 -12.42
N LEU A 72 -3.66 12.28 -12.82
CA LEU A 72 -3.61 10.82 -12.79
C LEU A 72 -3.48 10.36 -11.33
N ALA A 73 -4.52 9.73 -10.79
CA ALA A 73 -4.57 9.28 -9.41
C ALA A 73 -5.25 7.92 -9.28
N ALA A 74 -4.96 7.23 -8.18
CA ALA A 74 -5.69 6.07 -7.73
C ALA A 74 -6.05 6.25 -6.26
N GLU A 75 -7.34 6.21 -5.96
CA GLU A 75 -7.84 6.25 -4.60
C GLU A 75 -8.32 4.87 -4.13
N PHE A 76 -7.61 4.29 -3.18
CA PHE A 76 -7.97 3.04 -2.53
C PHE A 76 -8.86 3.35 -1.34
N ARG A 77 -10.14 2.98 -1.41
CA ARG A 77 -11.10 3.11 -0.31
C ARG A 77 -11.35 1.74 0.30
N HIS A 78 -11.81 1.73 1.55
CA HIS A 78 -12.24 0.52 2.26
C HIS A 78 -11.14 -0.55 2.43
N LEU A 79 -9.87 -0.15 2.36
CA LEU A 79 -8.77 -1.07 2.70
C LEU A 79 -8.83 -1.37 4.20
N GLN A 80 -8.58 -2.62 4.57
CA GLN A 80 -8.49 -3.04 5.97
C GLN A 80 -7.23 -3.87 6.19
N LEU A 81 -6.64 -3.75 7.39
CA LEU A 81 -5.56 -4.64 7.80
C LEU A 81 -6.10 -5.76 8.69
N LYS A 82 -5.68 -6.98 8.41
CA LYS A 82 -5.93 -8.16 9.25
C LYS A 82 -4.61 -8.80 9.63
N GLU A 83 -4.40 -8.97 10.94
CA GLU A 83 -3.22 -9.65 11.46
C GLU A 83 -3.21 -11.12 11.00
N GLN A 84 -2.07 -11.55 10.47
CA GLN A 84 -1.84 -12.93 10.08
C GLN A 84 -1.38 -13.73 11.29
N LYS A 85 -2.25 -14.60 11.79
CA LYS A 85 -1.89 -15.56 12.85
C LYS A 85 -1.03 -16.67 12.22
N VAL A 86 0.25 -16.73 12.58
CA VAL A 86 1.13 -17.84 12.19
C VAL A 86 0.75 -19.05 13.04
N ALA A 87 0.18 -20.07 12.42
CA ALA A 87 -0.11 -21.34 13.07
C ALA A 87 1.19 -22.14 13.21
N GLY A 88 1.79 -22.11 14.41
CA GLY A 88 2.91 -22.97 14.76
C GLY A 88 4.12 -22.23 15.33
N ASN A 89 4.05 -21.84 16.59
CA ASN A 89 5.02 -22.31 17.59
C ASN A 89 4.63 -21.78 18.97
N ARG A 90 4.31 -22.70 19.87
CA ARG A 90 4.37 -22.47 21.32
C ARG A 90 5.84 -22.46 21.71
N THR A 91 6.52 -21.33 21.61
CA THR A 91 7.80 -21.16 22.31
C THR A 91 7.89 -19.76 22.85
N ASN A 92 7.96 -19.71 24.18
CA ASN A 92 8.37 -18.59 25.03
C ASN A 92 9.34 -17.62 24.33
N GLU A 93 8.83 -16.51 23.80
CA GLU A 93 9.67 -15.37 23.44
C GLU A 93 9.22 -14.19 24.29
N GLY A 94 10.15 -13.67 25.10
CA GLY A 94 9.95 -12.56 26.00
C GLY A 94 9.44 -11.29 25.28
N PRO A 95 9.12 -10.23 26.03
CA PRO A 95 8.51 -9.03 25.47
C PRO A 95 9.42 -8.43 24.38
N LEU A 96 9.01 -8.51 23.12
CA LEU A 96 9.70 -7.79 22.04
C LEU A 96 9.74 -6.29 22.41
N ASP A 97 10.87 -5.65 22.13
CA ASP A 97 11.14 -4.24 22.42
C ASP A 97 9.95 -3.34 21.99
N PRO A 98 9.38 -2.52 22.90
CA PRO A 98 8.25 -1.63 22.61
C PRO A 98 8.44 -0.75 21.37
N SER A 99 9.69 -0.41 21.02
CA SER A 99 10.02 0.50 19.92
C SER A 99 9.86 -0.12 18.53
N GLN A 100 9.99 -1.45 18.39
CA GLN A 100 9.98 -2.15 17.10
C GLN A 100 8.61 -2.77 16.75
N ARG A 101 7.63 -2.73 17.67
CA ARG A 101 6.37 -3.50 17.57
C ARG A 101 5.28 -2.91 16.67
N SER A 102 5.39 -1.67 16.21
CA SER A 102 4.25 -0.98 15.57
C SER A 102 4.54 -0.37 14.20
N CYS A 103 5.78 -0.41 13.71
CA CYS A 103 6.17 0.30 12.49
C CYS A 103 6.18 -0.66 11.30
N HIS A 104 5.31 -0.41 10.31
CA HIS A 104 5.14 -1.23 9.12
C HIS A 104 5.23 -0.38 7.86
N SER A 105 5.57 -0.99 6.72
CA SER A 105 5.63 -0.28 5.44
C SER A 105 4.46 -0.65 4.54
N LEU A 106 3.68 0.34 4.12
CA LEU A 106 2.74 0.20 3.01
C LEU A 106 3.44 0.63 1.72
N THR A 107 3.66 -0.32 0.84
CA THR A 107 4.32 -0.15 -0.44
C THR A 107 3.31 -0.22 -1.57
N PHE A 108 3.38 0.73 -2.48
CA PHE A 108 2.60 0.74 -3.71
C PHE A 108 3.50 0.45 -4.88
N TRP A 109 3.31 -0.73 -5.45
CA TRP A 109 3.95 -1.17 -6.69
C TRP A 109 3.15 -0.64 -7.87
N SER A 110 3.82 0.03 -8.79
CA SER A 110 3.23 0.49 -10.03
C SER A 110 3.94 -0.09 -11.23
N GLU A 111 3.15 -0.48 -12.22
CA GLU A 111 3.63 -0.96 -13.50
C GLU A 111 2.91 -0.18 -14.60
N LEU A 112 3.69 0.48 -15.44
CA LEU A 112 3.21 1.20 -16.60
C LEU A 112 3.61 0.39 -17.84
N HIS A 113 2.60 0.01 -18.62
CA HIS A 113 2.75 -0.52 -19.96
C HIS A 113 2.21 0.53 -20.92
N ALA A 114 3.08 1.23 -21.64
CA ALA A 114 2.68 2.23 -22.61
C ALA A 114 3.27 1.89 -23.97
N GLN A 115 2.42 1.88 -25.00
CA GLN A 115 2.86 1.75 -26.39
C GLN A 115 2.81 3.14 -27.02
N THR A 116 3.96 3.65 -27.46
CA THR A 116 4.03 4.95 -28.14
C THR A 116 3.52 4.83 -29.57
N SER A 117 3.11 5.97 -30.15
CA SER A 117 2.71 6.07 -31.56
C SER A 117 3.82 5.67 -32.56
N SER A 118 5.07 5.64 -32.12
CA SER A 118 6.22 5.12 -32.87
C SER A 118 6.39 3.60 -32.79
N GLY A 119 5.50 2.88 -32.10
CA GLY A 119 5.59 1.43 -31.90
C GLY A 119 6.55 0.99 -30.79
N LEU A 120 7.08 1.92 -29.99
CA LEU A 120 7.94 1.60 -28.86
C LEU A 120 7.09 1.15 -27.67
N ASN A 121 7.34 -0.05 -27.15
CA ASN A 121 6.78 -0.50 -25.89
C ASN A 121 7.67 -0.02 -24.74
N ILE A 122 7.13 0.84 -23.89
CA ILE A 122 7.76 1.34 -22.68
C ILE A 122 7.14 0.59 -21.51
N GLU A 123 7.95 -0.23 -20.84
CA GLU A 123 7.61 -0.80 -19.54
C GLU A 123 8.40 -0.09 -18.46
N THR A 124 7.72 0.53 -17.49
CA THR A 124 8.38 1.10 -16.32
C THR A 124 7.74 0.60 -15.04
N ARG A 125 8.59 0.35 -14.04
CA ARG A 125 8.22 -0.16 -12.72
C ARG A 125 8.67 0.85 -11.69
N GLY A 126 7.79 1.19 -10.76
CA GLY A 126 8.06 2.17 -9.72
C GLY A 126 7.42 1.77 -8.41
N ASP A 127 8.16 2.01 -7.33
CA ASP A 127 7.73 1.72 -5.96
C ASP A 127 7.71 2.98 -5.10
N VAL A 128 6.64 3.15 -4.34
CA VAL A 128 6.54 4.17 -3.30
C VAL A 128 6.13 3.51 -2.00
N SER A 129 6.93 3.70 -0.96
CA SER A 129 6.69 3.12 0.38
C SER A 129 6.41 4.22 1.40
N ALA A 130 5.41 4.00 2.24
CA ALA A 130 5.10 4.86 3.38
C ALA A 130 5.21 4.05 4.67
N VAL A 131 5.88 4.62 5.67
CA VAL A 131 6.02 4.02 7.00
C VAL A 131 4.81 4.39 7.86
N LEU A 132 4.18 3.40 8.46
CA LEU A 132 2.91 3.49 9.19
C LEU A 132 3.02 2.86 10.57
N CYS A 133 2.30 3.42 11.53
CA CYS A 133 2.10 2.84 12.84
C CYS A 133 0.81 2.00 12.86
N VAL A 134 0.91 0.69 13.10
CA VAL A 134 -0.24 -0.21 13.19
C VAL A 134 -0.60 -0.50 14.65
N ILE A 135 -1.85 -0.23 15.00
CA ILE A 135 -2.44 -0.49 16.32
C ILE A 135 -3.45 -1.64 16.18
N CYS A 136 -3.31 -2.67 17.01
CA CYS A 136 -4.30 -3.76 17.11
C CYS A 136 -5.43 -3.35 18.04
#